data_AF-A0A4W4EYK7-F1
#
_entry.id   AF-A0A4W4EYK7-F1
#
_cell.length_a   1.000
_cell.length_b   1.000
_cell.length_c   1.000
_cell.angle_alpha   90.00
_cell.angle_beta   90.00
_cell.angle_gamma   90.00
#
_symmetry.space_group_name_H-M   'P 1'
#
loop_
_entity.id
_entity.type
_entity.pdbx_description
1 polymer ?
#
loop_
_entity_poly.entity_id
_entity_poly.type
_entity_poly.pdbx_seq_one_letter_code
_entity_poly.pdbx_strand_id
1 'polypeptide(L)'
;MHEKTTFGKEARNKMDKQKMETEKRALQMYICVVLNSKGGALIWNITNTDYSYNELGIGQDLEQCLNTLIYPLHSLSSLLMLMQ
;
A
#
# COMPACT_ATOMS: atom_id res chain seq x y z
N MET A 1 0.66 -0.34 -17.48
CA MET A 1 -0.26 -1.22 -16.72
C MET A 1 -0.53 -0.49 -15.42
N HIS A 2 -1.73 0.06 -15.22
CA HIS A 2 -2.05 0.74 -13.96
C HIS A 2 -2.35 -0.33 -12.92
N GLU A 3 -1.43 -0.53 -11.98
CA GLU A 3 -1.64 -1.45 -10.88
C GLU A 3 -2.65 -0.85 -9.90
N LYS A 4 -3.55 -1.71 -9.42
CA LYS A 4 -4.65 -1.34 -8.53
C LYS A 4 -4.68 -2.28 -7.35
N THR A 5 -5.05 -1.78 -6.19
CA THR A 5 -5.07 -2.53 -4.93
C THR A 5 -6.39 -2.36 -4.22
N THR A 6 -6.84 -3.43 -3.58
CA THR A 6 -7.95 -3.43 -2.65
C THR A 6 -7.46 -2.95 -1.29
N PHE A 7 -8.10 -1.93 -0.73
CA PHE A 7 -7.72 -1.35 0.55
C PHE A 7 -8.79 -1.55 1.62
N GLY A 8 -8.36 -1.51 2.89
CA GLY A 8 -9.20 -1.67 4.06
C GLY A 8 -9.18 -3.08 4.62
N LYS A 9 -9.10 -3.21 5.95
CA LYS A 9 -8.93 -4.49 6.65
C LYS A 9 -10.01 -5.52 6.28
N GLU A 10 -11.27 -5.10 6.30
CA GLU A 10 -12.37 -6.02 6.00
C GLU A 10 -12.37 -6.51 4.55
N ALA A 11 -12.14 -5.61 3.60
CA ALA A 11 -12.10 -5.96 2.18
C ALA A 11 -10.94 -6.92 1.90
N ARG A 12 -9.74 -6.63 2.44
CA ARG A 12 -8.56 -7.49 2.29
C ARG A 12 -8.72 -8.86 2.95
N ASN A 13 -9.35 -8.93 4.12
CA ASN A 13 -9.63 -10.21 4.80
C ASN A 13 -10.61 -11.12 4.02
N LYS A 14 -11.46 -10.54 3.16
CA LYS A 14 -12.41 -11.28 2.31
C LYS A 14 -11.79 -11.68 0.96
N MET A 15 -10.57 -11.25 0.65
CA MET A 15 -9.92 -11.57 -0.62
C MET A 15 -9.43 -13.02 -0.65
N ASP A 16 -9.36 -13.55 -1.87
CA ASP A 16 -8.52 -14.72 -2.12
C ASP A 16 -7.07 -14.42 -1.71
N LYS A 17 -6.45 -15.39 -1.03
CA LYS A 17 -5.12 -15.24 -0.43
C LYS A 17 -4.04 -14.97 -1.49
N GLN A 18 -4.13 -15.62 -2.65
CA GLN A 18 -3.16 -15.41 -3.74
C GLN A 18 -3.31 -14.01 -4.33
N LYS A 19 -4.54 -13.53 -4.51
CA LYS A 19 -4.81 -12.15 -4.96
C LYS A 19 -4.29 -11.12 -3.96
N MET A 20 -4.56 -11.32 -2.66
CA MET A 20 -4.10 -10.44 -1.58
C MET A 20 -2.57 -10.31 -1.57
N GLU A 21 -1.85 -11.44 -1.65
CA GLU A 21 -0.38 -11.47 -1.68
C GLU A 21 0.18 -10.84 -2.96
N THR A 22 -0.48 -11.03 -4.10
CA THR A 22 -0.09 -10.42 -5.38
C THR A 22 -0.17 -8.89 -5.31
N GLU A 23 -1.31 -8.35 -4.86
CA GLU A 23 -1.48 -6.90 -4.70
C GLU A 23 -0.53 -6.31 -3.66
N LYS A 24 -0.28 -7.02 -2.55
CA LYS A 24 0.69 -6.60 -1.52
C LYS A 24 2.11 -6.53 -2.08
N ARG A 25 2.55 -7.57 -2.81
CA ARG A 25 3.89 -7.64 -3.37
C ARG A 25 4.12 -6.57 -4.43
N ALA A 26 3.12 -6.33 -5.28
CA ALA A 26 3.09 -5.21 -6.22
C ALA A 26 3.37 -3.90 -5.49
N LEU A 27 2.48 -3.51 -4.56
CA LEU A 27 2.59 -2.26 -3.83
C LEU A 27 3.95 -2.12 -3.10
N GLN A 28 4.42 -3.20 -2.46
CA GLN A 28 5.71 -3.27 -1.78
C GLN A 28 6.89 -2.93 -2.70
N MET A 29 6.91 -3.44 -3.93
CA MET A 29 7.99 -3.17 -4.88
C MET A 29 8.04 -1.68 -5.24
N TYR A 30 6.90 -1.06 -5.52
CA TYR A 30 6.87 0.37 -5.87
C TYR A 30 7.28 1.24 -4.68
N ILE A 31 6.82 0.93 -3.47
CA ILE A 31 7.24 1.64 -2.26
C ILE A 31 8.77 1.53 -2.08
N CYS A 32 9.34 0.33 -2.25
CA CYS A 32 10.78 0.11 -2.16
C CYS A 32 11.56 0.96 -3.18
N VAL A 33 11.06 1.03 -4.42
CA VAL A 33 11.64 1.90 -5.46
C VAL A 33 11.62 3.37 -5.04
N VAL A 34 10.50 3.86 -4.51
CA VAL A 34 10.38 5.25 -4.07
C VAL A 34 11.34 5.55 -2.91
N LEU A 35 11.35 4.70 -1.89
CA LEU A 35 12.24 4.86 -0.72
C LEU A 35 13.72 4.88 -1.11
N ASN A 36 14.13 4.01 -2.04
CA ASN A 36 15.52 3.92 -2.49
C ASN A 36 15.91 5.00 -3.52
N SER A 37 14.94 5.78 -4.02
CA SER A 37 15.17 6.83 -5.02
C SER A 37 15.25 8.23 -4.41
N LYS A 38 15.62 8.35 -3.13
CA LYS A 38 15.59 9.59 -2.33
C LYS A 38 14.17 10.12 -2.07
N GLY A 39 13.16 9.27 -2.25
CA GLY A 39 11.76 9.56 -1.98
C GLY A 39 10.94 9.98 -3.20
N GLY A 40 9.65 10.23 -2.96
CA GLY A 40 8.70 10.60 -4.02
C GLY A 40 7.24 10.37 -3.63
N ALA A 41 6.38 10.56 -4.63
CA ALA A 41 4.94 10.34 -4.52
C ALA A 41 4.52 9.08 -5.29
N LEU A 42 3.76 8.19 -4.65
CA LEU A 42 3.12 7.05 -5.29
C LEU A 42 1.64 7.34 -5.49
N ILE A 43 1.20 7.42 -6.75
CA ILE A 43 -0.22 7.49 -7.12
C ILE A 43 -0.68 6.06 -7.42
N TRP A 44 -1.72 5.60 -6.72
CA TRP A 44 -2.17 4.21 -6.80
C TRP A 44 -3.69 4.10 -6.92
N ASN A 45 -4.15 3.23 -7.82
CA ASN A 45 -5.56 3.05 -8.10
C ASN A 45 -6.23 2.12 -7.08
N ILE A 46 -7.44 2.46 -6.68
CA ILE A 46 -8.24 1.67 -5.75
C ILE A 46 -9.16 0.71 -6.51
N THR A 47 -9.21 -0.56 -6.08
CA THR A 47 -10.07 -1.57 -6.71
C THR A 47 -11.51 -1.56 -6.17
N ASN A 48 -11.70 -1.30 -4.88
CA ASN A 48 -13.02 -1.33 -4.24
C ASN A 48 -13.65 0.07 -4.20
N THR A 49 -14.82 0.21 -4.84
CA THR A 49 -15.49 1.49 -5.14
C THR A 49 -16.00 2.25 -3.92
N ASP A 50 -16.30 1.57 -2.81
CA ASP A 50 -16.84 2.20 -1.59
C ASP A 50 -15.77 2.42 -0.51
N TYR A 51 -14.52 2.56 -0.92
CA TYR A 51 -13.40 2.72 0.00
C TYR A 51 -13.29 4.15 0.54
N SER A 52 -13.19 4.27 1.87
CA SER A 52 -12.82 5.51 2.57
C SER A 52 -11.58 5.27 3.43
N TYR A 53 -10.49 6.01 3.15
CA TYR A 53 -9.25 5.89 3.91
C TYR A 53 -9.45 6.22 5.40
N ASN A 54 -10.17 7.31 5.69
CA ASN A 54 -10.37 7.80 7.06
C ASN A 54 -11.17 6.81 7.93
N GLU A 55 -11.99 5.95 7.31
CA GLU A 55 -12.83 4.99 8.02
C GLU A 55 -12.20 3.59 8.05
N LEU A 56 -11.57 3.17 6.95
CA LEU A 56 -11.19 1.78 6.73
C LEU A 56 -9.68 1.52 6.80
N GLY A 57 -8.86 2.59 6.75
CA GLY A 57 -7.41 2.49 6.66
C GLY A 57 -6.94 1.73 5.42
N ILE A 58 -5.65 1.38 5.32
CA ILE A 58 -5.13 0.66 4.13
C ILE A 58 -5.28 -0.86 4.26
N GLY A 59 -5.36 -1.38 5.48
CA GLY A 59 -5.40 -2.82 5.78
C GLY A 59 -4.15 -3.29 6.52
N GLN A 60 -4.37 -4.17 7.49
CA GLN A 60 -3.35 -4.54 8.49
C GLN A 60 -2.12 -5.21 7.87
N ASP A 61 -2.29 -6.00 6.81
CA ASP A 61 -1.18 -6.66 6.11
C ASP A 61 -0.31 -5.65 5.32
N LEU A 62 -0.93 -4.60 4.76
CA LEU A 62 -0.22 -3.52 4.09
C LEU A 62 0.50 -2.61 5.10
N GLU A 63 -0.12 -2.32 6.25
CA GLU A 63 0.52 -1.57 7.34
C GLU A 63 1.75 -2.31 7.88
N GLN A 64 1.64 -3.62 8.11
CA GLN A 64 2.78 -4.45 8.52
C GLN A 64 3.89 -4.47 7.46
N CYS A 65 3.51 -4.58 6.18
CA CYS A 65 4.45 -4.50 5.08
C CYS A 65 5.20 -3.15 5.07
N LEU A 66 4.47 -2.04 5.14
CA LEU A 66 5.03 -0.69 5.19
C LEU A 66 5.93 -0.49 6.41
N ASN A 67 5.50 -0.92 7.59
CA ASN A 67 6.32 -0.85 8.79
C ASN A 67 7.63 -1.61 8.60
N THR A 68 7.62 -2.80 7.98
CA THR A 68 8.84 -3.56 7.73
C THR A 68 9.82 -2.82 6.80
N LEU A 69 9.31 -2.04 5.84
CA LEU A 69 10.12 -1.26 4.90
C LEU A 69 10.63 0.05 5.52
N ILE A 70 9.82 0.71 6.34
CA ILE A 70 10.06 2.07 6.82
C ILE A 70 10.74 2.09 8.19
N TYR A 71 10.49 1.14 9.10
CA TYR A 71 11.12 1.13 10.42
C TYR A 71 12.66 1.08 10.45
N PRO A 72 13.38 0.49 9.47
CA PRO A 72 14.83 0.64 9.43
C PRO A 72 15.30 2.04 8.96
N LEU A 73 14.40 2.89 8.45
CA LEU A 73 14.66 4.24 7.95
C LEU A 73 14.16 5.27 8.97
N HIS A 74 15.04 5.71 9.88
CA HIS A 74 14.76 6.71 10.94
C HIS A 74 14.39 8.13 10.46
N SER A 75 13.93 8.30 9.22
CA SER A 75 13.60 9.58 8.58
C SER A 75 12.35 9.41 7.72
N LEU A 76 11.17 9.63 8.32
CA LEU A 76 9.84 9.51 7.70
C LEU A 76 9.53 10.52 6.57
N SER A 77 10.52 11.23 6.03
CA SER A 77 10.34 12.33 5.06
C SER A 77 10.29 11.90 3.59
N SER A 78 10.39 10.61 3.28
CA SER A 78 10.68 10.17 1.90
C SER A 78 9.48 9.58 1.11
N LEU A 79 8.33 9.28 1.71
CA LEU A 79 7.20 8.67 0.98
C LEU A 79 5.89 9.41 1.20
N LEU A 80 5.31 9.93 0.11
CA LEU A 80 3.93 10.41 0.07
C LEU A 80 3.09 9.42 -0.76
N MET A 81 2.03 8.87 -0.19
CA MET A 81 1.11 7.98 -0.90
C MET A 81 -0.21 8.69 -1.16
N LEU A 82 -0.60 8.77 -2.44
CA LEU A 82 -1.86 9.35 -2.90
C LEU A 82 -2.72 8.23 -3.51
N MET A 83 -3.91 8.05 -2.97
CA MET A 83 -4.85 7.03 -3.42
C MET A 83 -5.92 7.69 -4.30
N GLN A 84 -6.19 7.14 -5.48
CA GLN A 84 -7.14 7.68 -6.48
C GLN A 84 -8.19 6.63 -6.89
#